data_AF-A0A925HUQ5-F1
#
_entry.id   AF-A0A925HUQ5-F1
#
_cell.length_a   1.000
_cell.length_b   1.000
_cell.length_c   1.000
_cell.angle_alpha   90.00
_cell.angle_beta   90.00
_cell.angle_gamma   90.00
#
_symmetry.space_group_name_H-M   'P 1'
#
loop_
_entity.id
_entity.type
_entity.pdbx_description
1 polymer ?
#
loop_
_entity_poly.entity_id
_entity_poly.type
_entity_poly.pdbx_seq_one_letter_code
_entity_poly.pdbx_strand_id
1 'polypeptide(L)'
;MDLLFLLYSLLRKKWIIILCTLTGVLAGFIFFMFRPKEYVSLAQYSTGFTMEQKVKIKQEESFNLYEIDIRFSNVNVAFASDKVLGMLGYKLLLHDLEDPKPFREVKDSKKSERLFNPSNLEKAKSILRNKIGKLELLTSYNPDEKMVMDLLALYGYDSDNTMKQLSLKRVDRTDFINIFASSEDPHLSAFMVNNAGLQLIRFFNEIYGFRTQTASGKLDSLVTQK
;
A
#
# COMPACT_ATOMS: atom_id res chain seq x y z
N MET A 1 -23.51 54.39 2.71
CA MET A 1 -23.02 55.01 3.95
C MET A 1 -22.55 53.97 4.97
N ASP A 2 -23.06 52.73 4.95
CA ASP A 2 -22.75 51.71 5.98
C ASP A 2 -21.33 51.13 5.93
N LEU A 3 -20.75 50.95 4.74
CA LEU A 3 -19.42 50.34 4.57
C LEU A 3 -18.28 51.24 5.09
N LEU A 4 -18.39 52.55 4.86
CA LEU A 4 -17.44 53.54 5.37
C LEU A 4 -17.50 53.65 6.90
N PHE A 5 -18.71 53.60 7.48
CA PHE A 5 -18.89 53.63 8.93
C PHE A 5 -18.32 52.37 9.60
N LEU A 6 -18.53 51.20 8.99
CA LEU A 6 -17.95 49.93 9.43
C LEU A 6 -16.41 49.95 9.39
N LEU A 7 -15.81 50.50 8.33
CA LEU A 7 -14.36 50.62 8.20
C LEU A 7 -13.75 51.55 9.28
N TYR A 8 -14.39 52.70 9.54
CA TYR A 8 -13.96 53.61 10.62
C TYR A 8 -14.05 52.97 12.00
N SER A 9 -15.08 52.17 12.26
CA SER A 9 -15.26 51.42 13.51
C SER A 9 -14.15 50.37 13.70
N LEU A 10 -13.79 49.64 12.64
CA LEU A 10 -12.67 48.69 12.63
C LEU A 10 -11.32 49.39 12.87
N LEU A 11 -11.07 50.53 12.20
CA LEU A 11 -9.83 51.30 12.33
C LEU A 11 -9.61 51.83 13.76
N ARG A 12 -10.68 52.14 14.51
CA ARG A 12 -10.59 52.53 15.92
C ARG A 12 -10.05 51.38 16.80
N LYS A 13 -10.36 50.14 16.43
CA LYS A 13 -9.90 48.91 17.11
C LYS A 13 -8.72 48.25 16.41
N LYS A 14 -7.93 49.00 15.61
CA LYS A 14 -6.79 48.46 14.82
C LYS A 14 -5.86 47.55 15.62
N TRP A 15 -5.60 47.86 16.89
CA TRP A 15 -4.73 47.06 17.75
C TRP A 15 -5.31 45.69 18.09
N ILE A 16 -6.63 45.58 18.28
CA ILE A 16 -7.30 44.29 18.54
C ILE A 16 -7.26 43.43 17.29
N ILE A 17 -7.48 44.03 16.11
CA ILE A 17 -7.40 43.34 14.82
C ILE A 17 -5.98 42.84 14.59
N ILE A 18 -4.97 43.71 14.74
CA ILE A 18 -3.56 43.35 14.57
C ILE A 18 -3.14 42.25 15.55
N LEU A 19 -3.54 42.35 16.82
CA LEU A 19 -3.23 41.32 17.82
C LEU A 19 -3.86 39.98 17.45
N CYS A 20 -5.14 39.96 17.07
CA CYS A 20 -5.84 38.75 16.66
C CYS A 20 -5.18 38.11 15.43
N THR A 21 -4.84 38.90 14.42
CA THR A 21 -4.12 38.42 13.23
C THR A 21 -2.75 37.86 13.60
N LEU A 22 -1.98 38.56 14.44
CA LEU A 22 -0.66 38.11 14.86
C LEU A 22 -0.73 36.81 15.65
N THR A 23 -1.70 36.68 16.56
CA THR A 23 -1.93 35.42 17.29
C THR A 23 -2.31 34.27 16.36
N GLY A 24 -3.12 34.53 15.33
CA GLY A 24 -3.48 33.53 14.32
C GLY A 24 -2.27 33.08 13.49
N VAL A 25 -1.42 34.03 13.08
CA VAL A 25 -0.17 33.72 12.35
C VAL A 25 0.79 32.91 13.22
N LEU A 26 0.99 33.31 14.48
CA LEU A 26 1.84 32.58 15.42
C LEU A 26 1.33 31.15 15.66
N ALA A 27 0.03 30.99 15.92
CA ALA A 27 -0.59 29.68 16.09
C ALA A 27 -0.42 28.83 14.82
N GLY A 28 -0.68 29.39 13.63
CA GLY A 28 -0.50 28.69 12.35
C GLY A 28 0.95 28.25 12.12
N PHE A 29 1.92 29.12 12.43
CA PHE A 29 3.34 28.81 12.30
C PHE A 29 3.79 27.69 13.24
N ILE A 30 3.32 27.71 14.49
CA ILE A 30 3.57 26.65 15.48
C ILE A 30 2.98 25.32 14.97
N PHE A 31 1.74 25.32 14.49
CA PHE A 31 1.10 24.13 13.92
C PHE A 31 1.86 23.58 12.71
N PHE A 32 2.39 24.45 11.84
CA PHE A 32 3.15 24.04 10.67
C PHE A 32 4.48 23.38 11.06
N MET A 33 5.19 23.91 12.06
CA MET A 33 6.47 23.35 12.52
C MET A 33 6.35 21.96 13.15
N PHE A 34 5.20 21.61 13.74
CA PHE A 34 4.97 20.31 14.38
C PHE A 34 4.43 19.22 13.44
N ARG A 35 4.16 19.53 12.16
CA ARG A 35 3.68 18.51 11.21
C ARG A 35 4.84 17.56 10.83
N PRO A 36 4.65 16.22 10.94
CA PRO A 36 5.63 15.28 10.43
C PRO A 36 5.77 15.44 8.91
N LYS A 37 6.98 15.25 8.40
CA LYS A 37 7.23 15.22 6.96
C LYS A 37 6.64 13.94 6.40
N GLU A 38 6.00 14.06 5.24
CA GLU A 38 5.36 12.96 4.55
C GLU A 38 5.84 12.98 3.09
N TYR A 39 6.36 11.86 2.62
CA TYR A 39 6.93 11.68 1.29
C TYR A 39 6.07 10.71 0.50
N VAL A 40 5.65 11.14 -0.69
CA VAL A 40 4.80 10.34 -1.57
C VAL A 40 5.62 9.81 -2.74
N SER A 41 5.56 8.50 -2.96
CA SER A 41 6.08 7.84 -4.16
C SER A 41 4.93 7.35 -5.03
N LEU A 42 5.14 7.33 -6.35
CA LEU A 42 4.19 6.87 -7.35
C LEU A 42 4.85 5.83 -8.26
N ALA A 43 4.11 4.76 -8.58
CA ALA A 43 4.39 3.90 -9.72
C ALA A 43 3.13 3.69 -10.53
N GLN A 44 3.33 3.66 -11.84
CA GLN A 44 2.27 3.50 -12.82
C GLN A 44 2.41 2.15 -13.52
N TYR A 45 1.32 1.40 -13.58
CA TYR A 45 1.25 0.09 -14.22
C TYR A 45 0.20 0.11 -15.34
N SER A 46 0.51 -0.52 -16.47
CA SER A 46 -0.47 -0.78 -17.53
C SER A 46 -1.17 -2.11 -17.25
N THR A 47 -2.51 -2.12 -17.28
CA THR A 47 -3.31 -3.31 -17.01
C THR A 47 -3.65 -4.13 -18.25
N GLY A 48 -3.62 -3.53 -19.43
CA GLY A 48 -3.95 -4.20 -20.69
C GLY A 48 -5.41 -4.65 -20.81
N PHE A 49 -6.32 -4.16 -19.96
CA PHE A 49 -7.74 -4.52 -19.99
C PHE A 49 -8.46 -4.02 -21.25
N THR A 50 -7.93 -2.99 -21.90
CA THR A 50 -8.47 -2.42 -23.13
C THR A 50 -7.90 -3.06 -24.39
N MET A 51 -6.92 -3.97 -24.27
CA MET A 51 -6.35 -4.68 -25.42
C MET A 51 -7.29 -5.77 -25.93
N GLU A 52 -7.49 -5.83 -27.24
CA GLU A 52 -8.20 -6.95 -27.87
C GLU A 52 -7.43 -8.26 -27.64
N GLN A 53 -8.10 -9.26 -27.06
CA GLN A 53 -7.49 -10.57 -26.84
C GLN A 53 -7.16 -11.20 -28.19
N LYS A 54 -5.86 -11.44 -28.45
CA LYS A 54 -5.32 -11.95 -29.72
C LYS A 54 -5.82 -13.35 -30.15
N VAL A 55 -6.61 -14.03 -29.33
CA VAL A 55 -7.12 -15.37 -29.59
C VAL A 55 -8.63 -15.40 -29.32
N LYS A 56 -9.44 -14.99 -30.30
CA LYS A 56 -10.90 -15.17 -30.27
C LYS A 56 -11.37 -15.83 -31.56
N ILE A 57 -12.06 -16.97 -31.40
CA ILE A 57 -12.60 -17.81 -32.49
C ILE A 57 -13.96 -17.26 -33.00
N LYS A 58 -14.52 -16.21 -32.37
CA LYS A 58 -15.73 -15.52 -32.80
C LYS A 58 -15.48 -14.02 -32.92
N GLN A 59 -15.91 -13.45 -34.04
CA GLN A 59 -15.63 -12.09 -34.52
C GLN A 59 -16.51 -11.00 -33.90
N GLU A 60 -17.40 -11.33 -32.97
CA GLU A 60 -18.43 -10.42 -32.47
C GLU A 60 -18.48 -10.40 -30.94
N GLU A 61 -17.56 -9.67 -30.31
CA GLU A 61 -17.82 -9.12 -28.98
C GLU A 61 -17.49 -7.64 -29.01
N SER A 62 -18.54 -6.81 -28.91
CA SER A 62 -18.44 -5.37 -28.74
C SER A 62 -17.59 -5.03 -27.53
N PHE A 63 -16.71 -4.03 -27.66
CA PHE A 63 -15.94 -3.45 -26.56
C PHE A 63 -16.87 -3.09 -25.37
N ASN A 64 -16.85 -3.91 -24.32
CA ASN A 64 -17.77 -3.77 -23.20
C ASN A 64 -17.13 -2.95 -22.08
N LEU A 65 -17.47 -1.65 -22.05
CA LEU A 65 -17.00 -0.71 -21.02
C LEU A 65 -17.31 -1.18 -19.59
N TYR A 66 -18.45 -1.85 -19.39
CA TYR A 66 -18.84 -2.36 -18.08
C TYR A 66 -17.92 -3.48 -17.59
N GLU A 67 -17.45 -4.36 -18.49
CA GLU A 67 -16.52 -5.43 -18.14
C GLU A 67 -15.16 -4.85 -17.72
N ILE A 68 -14.71 -3.78 -18.39
CA ILE A 68 -13.47 -3.08 -18.05
C ILE A 68 -13.57 -2.51 -16.63
N ASP A 69 -14.68 -1.88 -16.27
CA ASP A 69 -14.87 -1.32 -14.93
C ASP A 69 -14.91 -2.40 -13.83
N ILE A 70 -15.48 -3.57 -14.12
CA ILE A 70 -15.40 -4.73 -13.22
C ILE A 70 -13.96 -5.18 -13.03
N ARG A 71 -13.17 -5.27 -14.12
CA ARG A 71 -11.75 -5.68 -14.03
C ARG A 71 -10.93 -4.72 -13.17
N PHE A 72 -11.13 -3.41 -13.33
CA PHE A 72 -10.49 -2.41 -12.44
C PHE A 72 -10.93 -2.53 -10.99
N SER A 73 -12.22 -2.76 -10.75
CA SER A 73 -12.75 -2.98 -9.40
C SER A 73 -12.13 -4.20 -8.74
N ASN A 74 -11.95 -5.29 -9.49
CA ASN A 74 -11.26 -6.50 -9.01
C ASN A 74 -9.80 -6.23 -8.66
N VAL A 75 -9.09 -5.39 -9.42
CA VAL A 75 -7.72 -4.97 -9.09
C VAL A 75 -7.69 -4.20 -7.78
N ASN A 76 -8.62 -3.28 -7.55
CA ASN A 76 -8.70 -2.54 -6.28
C ASN A 76 -8.92 -3.47 -5.09
N VAL A 77 -9.86 -4.42 -5.21
CA VAL A 77 -10.14 -5.42 -4.16
C VAL A 77 -8.95 -6.34 -3.94
N ALA A 78 -8.29 -6.80 -5.00
CA ALA A 78 -7.10 -7.64 -4.91
C ALA A 78 -5.93 -6.91 -4.25
N PHE A 79 -5.74 -5.62 -4.56
CA PHE A 79 -4.71 -4.79 -3.94
C PHE A 79 -4.94 -4.61 -2.43
N ALA A 80 -6.19 -4.45 -2.01
CA ALA A 80 -6.59 -4.34 -0.61
C ALA A 80 -6.65 -5.69 0.12
N SER A 81 -6.29 -6.81 -0.52
CA SER A 81 -6.33 -8.12 0.12
C SER A 81 -5.24 -8.28 1.16
N ASP A 82 -5.55 -9.00 2.25
CA ASP A 82 -4.58 -9.35 3.30
C ASP A 82 -3.36 -10.07 2.75
N LYS A 83 -3.53 -10.82 1.65
CA LYS A 83 -2.42 -11.53 1.00
C LYS A 83 -1.42 -10.54 0.40
N VAL A 84 -1.88 -9.56 -0.38
CA VAL A 84 -1.00 -8.55 -0.99
C VAL A 84 -0.37 -7.66 0.07
N LEU A 85 -1.18 -7.13 0.99
CA LEU A 85 -0.72 -6.24 2.05
C LEU A 85 0.18 -6.95 3.06
N GLY A 86 -0.17 -8.18 3.44
CA GLY A 86 0.65 -9.00 4.33
C GLY A 86 2.01 -9.32 3.72
N MET A 87 2.06 -9.75 2.46
CA MET A 87 3.34 -9.98 1.78
C MET A 87 4.21 -8.73 1.70
N LEU A 88 3.60 -7.56 1.50
CA LEU A 88 4.30 -6.28 1.53
C LEU A 88 4.84 -5.98 2.94
N GLY A 89 4.01 -6.09 3.97
CA GLY A 89 4.42 -5.92 5.36
C GLY A 89 5.57 -6.85 5.75
N TYR A 90 5.53 -8.10 5.28
CA TYR A 90 6.57 -9.09 5.56
C TYR A 90 7.90 -8.68 4.92
N LYS A 91 7.87 -8.15 3.70
CA LYS A 91 9.07 -7.63 3.03
C LYS A 91 9.63 -6.37 3.69
N LEU A 92 8.76 -5.47 4.16
CA LEU A 92 9.16 -4.27 4.89
C LEU A 92 9.86 -4.62 6.19
N LEU A 93 9.26 -5.51 6.99
CA LEU A 93 9.89 -5.99 8.21
C LEU A 93 11.20 -6.75 7.91
N LEU A 94 11.21 -7.60 6.89
CA LEU A 94 12.41 -8.33 6.52
C LEU A 94 13.57 -7.39 6.13
N HIS A 95 13.26 -6.32 5.40
CA HIS A 95 14.23 -5.28 5.05
C HIS A 95 14.79 -4.63 6.33
N ASP A 96 13.94 -4.18 7.24
CA ASP A 96 14.39 -3.52 8.47
C ASP A 96 15.16 -4.44 9.43
N LEU A 97 14.98 -5.75 9.32
CA LEU A 97 15.73 -6.73 10.11
C LEU A 97 17.08 -7.14 9.49
N GLU A 98 17.28 -6.93 8.19
CA GLU A 98 18.46 -7.42 7.45
C GLU A 98 19.36 -6.30 6.92
N ASP A 99 18.79 -5.19 6.49
CA ASP A 99 19.53 -4.09 5.88
C ASP A 99 20.29 -3.29 6.96
N PRO A 100 21.54 -2.89 6.72
CA PRO A 100 22.26 -1.97 7.62
C PRO A 100 21.58 -0.61 7.80
N LYS A 101 20.66 -0.22 6.90
CA LYS A 101 19.88 1.02 6.97
C LYS A 101 18.38 0.71 7.02
N PRO A 102 17.82 0.36 8.19
CA PRO A 102 16.39 0.14 8.33
C PRO A 102 15.60 1.43 8.11
N PHE A 103 14.37 1.32 7.61
CA PHE A 103 13.45 2.45 7.45
C PHE A 103 12.92 2.93 8.80
N ARG A 104 12.57 1.99 9.67
CA ARG A 104 12.07 2.27 11.02
C ARG A 104 12.95 1.61 12.07
N GLU A 105 13.28 2.36 13.11
CA GLU A 105 13.89 1.84 14.32
C GLU A 105 12.88 1.91 15.46
N VAL A 106 12.57 0.77 16.08
CA VAL A 106 11.67 0.74 17.24
C VAL A 106 12.41 1.29 18.46
N LYS A 107 12.03 2.50 18.89
CA LYS A 107 12.54 3.11 20.12
C LYS A 107 11.74 2.62 21.33
N ASP A 108 12.38 1.82 22.17
CA ASP A 108 12.02 1.50 23.56
C ASP A 108 10.55 1.17 23.84
N SER A 109 10.15 -0.08 23.60
CA SER A 109 8.98 -0.66 24.26
C SER A 109 9.42 -1.79 25.19
N LYS A 110 8.83 -1.92 26.38
CA LYS A 110 9.06 -3.14 27.22
C LYS A 110 8.70 -4.45 26.49
N LYS A 111 7.91 -4.36 25.41
CA LYS A 111 7.63 -5.47 24.48
C LYS A 111 8.79 -5.73 23.52
N SER A 112 9.55 -4.72 23.09
CA SER A 112 10.73 -4.90 22.23
C SER A 112 11.82 -5.67 22.96
N GLU A 113 12.09 -5.41 24.23
CA GLU A 113 13.15 -6.16 24.95
C GLU A 113 12.97 -7.69 24.95
N ARG A 114 11.73 -8.18 24.99
CA ARG A 114 11.44 -9.63 24.93
C ARG A 114 11.49 -10.20 23.51
N LEU A 115 11.07 -9.41 22.52
CA LEU A 115 10.98 -9.83 21.12
C LEU A 115 12.33 -9.72 20.40
N PHE A 116 13.21 -8.82 20.83
CA PHE A 116 14.53 -8.56 20.25
C PHE A 116 15.63 -9.49 20.80
N ASN A 117 15.28 -10.71 21.21
CA ASN A 117 16.30 -11.74 21.41
C ASN A 117 16.89 -12.13 20.05
N PRO A 118 18.23 -12.13 19.85
CA PRO A 118 18.85 -12.48 18.57
C PRO A 118 18.35 -13.80 17.97
N SER A 119 18.07 -14.81 18.81
CA SER A 119 17.50 -16.09 18.37
C SER A 119 16.09 -15.94 17.77
N ASN A 120 15.28 -15.07 18.35
CA ASN A 120 13.92 -14.79 17.88
C ASN A 120 13.93 -13.99 16.57
N LEU A 121 14.89 -13.06 16.41
CA LEU A 121 15.03 -12.29 15.17
C LEU A 121 15.43 -13.18 13.98
N GLU A 122 16.38 -14.10 14.17
CA GLU A 122 16.75 -15.04 13.11
C GLU A 122 15.60 -16.00 12.76
N LYS A 123 14.85 -16.48 13.75
CA LYS A 123 13.61 -17.23 13.51
C LYS A 123 12.60 -16.41 12.72
N ALA A 124 12.36 -15.15 13.10
CA ALA A 124 11.44 -14.26 12.41
C ALA A 124 11.83 -14.09 10.93
N LYS A 125 13.11 -13.82 10.64
CA LYS A 125 13.62 -13.73 9.25
C LYS A 125 13.34 -15.01 8.47
N SER A 126 13.59 -16.18 9.05
CA SER A 126 13.34 -17.47 8.39
C SER A 126 11.86 -17.69 8.06
N ILE A 127 10.96 -17.34 9.00
CA ILE A 127 9.51 -17.45 8.84
C ILE A 127 9.04 -16.50 7.74
N LEU A 128 9.47 -15.24 7.78
CA LEU A 128 9.13 -14.22 6.78
C LEU A 128 9.56 -14.68 5.37
N ARG A 129 10.81 -15.13 5.21
CA ARG A 129 11.32 -15.62 3.91
C ARG A 129 10.49 -16.80 3.37
N ASN A 130 10.14 -17.77 4.24
CA ASN A 130 9.34 -18.92 3.87
C ASN A 130 7.91 -18.50 3.45
N LYS A 131 7.26 -17.67 4.25
CA LYS A 131 5.89 -17.17 4.00
C LYS A 131 5.82 -16.30 2.74
N ILE A 132 6.80 -15.43 2.51
CA ILE A 132 6.92 -14.62 1.28
C ILE A 132 7.13 -15.51 0.04
N GLY A 133 7.94 -16.57 0.19
CA GLY A 133 8.21 -17.53 -0.88
C GLY A 133 6.94 -18.29 -1.29
N LYS A 134 6.19 -18.77 -0.29
CA LYS A 134 4.96 -19.56 -0.49
C LYS A 134 3.69 -18.74 -0.72
N LEU A 135 3.75 -17.41 -0.56
CA LEU A 135 2.57 -16.54 -0.54
C LEU A 135 1.57 -17.02 0.52
N GLU A 136 2.02 -17.24 1.76
CA GLU A 136 1.17 -17.71 2.86
C GLU A 136 1.06 -16.65 3.96
N LEU A 137 -0.13 -16.49 4.52
CA LEU A 137 -0.34 -15.61 5.67
C LEU A 137 0.22 -16.23 6.95
N LEU A 138 0.66 -15.36 7.85
CA LEU A 138 0.97 -15.71 9.24
C LEU A 138 -0.31 -16.10 9.98
N THR A 139 -0.17 -17.01 10.93
CA THR A 139 -1.26 -17.46 11.79
C THR A 139 -1.00 -17.20 13.26
N SER A 140 -2.04 -16.76 13.98
CA SER A 140 -1.99 -16.57 15.43
C SER A 140 -1.96 -17.89 16.21
N TYR A 141 -2.21 -19.04 15.57
CA TYR A 141 -2.22 -20.35 16.22
C TYR A 141 -0.82 -20.84 16.59
N ASN A 142 0.19 -20.52 15.78
CA ASN A 142 1.58 -20.90 16.04
C ASN A 142 2.25 -19.78 16.87
N PRO A 143 2.78 -20.06 18.08
CA PRO A 143 3.49 -19.08 18.89
C PRO A 143 4.61 -18.33 18.15
N ASP A 144 5.35 -19.02 17.28
CA ASP A 144 6.45 -18.41 16.53
C ASP A 144 5.94 -17.44 15.46
N GLU A 145 4.85 -17.77 14.77
CA GLU A 145 4.24 -16.88 13.77
C GLU A 145 3.53 -15.70 14.44
N LYS A 146 2.89 -15.94 15.59
CA LYS A 146 2.29 -14.89 16.42
C LYS A 146 3.33 -13.86 16.88
N MET A 147 4.53 -14.32 17.25
CA MET A 147 5.64 -13.42 17.57
C MET A 147 6.01 -12.51 16.38
N VAL A 148 6.01 -13.04 15.15
CA VAL A 148 6.26 -12.24 13.94
C VAL A 148 5.11 -11.25 13.70
N MET A 149 3.86 -11.64 13.95
CA MET A 149 2.72 -10.71 13.87
C MET A 149 2.84 -9.57 14.89
N ASP A 150 3.27 -9.86 16.12
CA ASP A 150 3.53 -8.84 17.13
C ASP A 150 4.67 -7.90 16.71
N LEU A 151 5.71 -8.42 16.04
CA LEU A 151 6.78 -7.59 15.45
C LEU A 151 6.26 -6.69 14.32
N LEU A 152 5.42 -7.21 13.42
CA LEU A 152 4.81 -6.40 12.36
C LEU A 152 3.99 -5.25 12.93
N ALA A 153 3.15 -5.53 13.94
CA ALA A 153 2.37 -4.51 14.61
C ALA A 153 3.25 -3.46 15.33
N LEU A 154 4.37 -3.89 15.90
CA LEU A 154 5.32 -3.00 16.58
C LEU A 154 6.02 -2.03 15.61
N TYR A 155 6.37 -2.51 14.41
CA TYR A 155 6.94 -1.67 13.34
C TYR A 155 5.88 -0.91 12.54
N GLY A 156 4.58 -1.18 12.75
CA GLY A 156 3.49 -0.59 11.98
C GLY A 156 3.42 -1.08 10.53
N TYR A 157 3.80 -2.34 10.31
CA TYR A 157 3.77 -3.05 9.01
C TYR A 157 2.68 -4.13 8.96
N ASP A 158 1.71 -4.08 9.86
CA ASP A 158 0.47 -4.83 9.75
C ASP A 158 -0.35 -4.37 8.52
N SER A 159 -1.25 -5.23 8.06
CA SER A 159 -2.07 -4.98 6.88
C SER A 159 -2.87 -3.67 6.99
N ASP A 160 -3.41 -3.38 8.18
CA ASP A 160 -4.26 -2.20 8.41
C ASP A 160 -3.46 -0.89 8.31
N ASN A 161 -2.28 -0.83 8.93
CA ASN A 161 -1.43 0.35 8.83
C ASN A 161 -0.81 0.51 7.44
N THR A 162 -0.42 -0.60 6.80
CA THR A 162 0.10 -0.59 5.44
C THR A 162 -0.95 -0.11 4.44
N MET A 163 -2.22 -0.48 4.62
CA MET A 163 -3.33 -0.03 3.78
C MET A 163 -3.55 1.48 3.86
N LYS A 164 -3.43 2.08 5.05
CA LYS A 164 -3.59 3.55 5.21
C LYS A 164 -2.51 4.35 4.48
N GLN A 165 -1.33 3.75 4.32
CA GLN A 165 -0.17 4.38 3.67
C GLN A 165 -0.21 4.20 2.16
N LEU A 166 -1.09 3.36 1.62
CA LEU A 166 -1.19 3.05 0.21
C LEU A 166 -2.50 3.54 -0.39
N SER A 167 -2.46 3.93 -1.65
CA SER A 167 -3.68 4.11 -2.43
C SER A 167 -3.48 3.68 -3.87
N LEU A 168 -4.52 3.06 -4.43
CA LEU A 168 -4.57 2.68 -5.83
C LEU A 168 -5.64 3.52 -6.51
N LYS A 169 -5.27 4.17 -7.63
CA LYS A 169 -6.21 4.95 -8.45
C LYS A 169 -6.04 4.59 -9.91
N ARG A 170 -7.16 4.41 -10.62
CA ARG A 170 -7.15 4.35 -12.08
C ARG A 170 -6.85 5.74 -12.64
N VAL A 171 -6.03 5.81 -13.68
CA VAL A 171 -5.84 7.04 -14.44
C VAL A 171 -7.02 7.21 -15.39
N ASP A 172 -7.74 8.32 -15.25
CA ASP A 172 -9.01 8.57 -15.92
C ASP A 172 -8.96 8.29 -17.43
N ARG A 173 -9.94 7.51 -17.90
CA ARG A 173 -10.09 7.12 -19.32
C ARG A 173 -8.87 6.42 -19.93
N THR A 174 -8.04 5.80 -19.10
CA THR A 174 -6.90 5.00 -19.57
C THR A 174 -6.94 3.59 -19.02
N ASP A 175 -5.98 2.79 -19.50
CA ASP A 175 -5.69 1.43 -19.05
C ASP A 175 -4.52 1.39 -18.06
N PHE A 176 -4.31 2.50 -17.34
CA PHE A 176 -3.25 2.62 -16.35
C PHE A 176 -3.82 2.73 -14.94
N ILE A 177 -3.11 2.13 -13.99
CA ILE A 177 -3.31 2.30 -12.56
C ILE A 177 -2.07 2.93 -11.95
N ASN A 178 -2.29 3.84 -11.01
CA ASN A 178 -1.25 4.45 -10.20
C ASN A 178 -1.36 3.90 -8.78
N ILE A 179 -0.24 3.41 -8.25
CA ILE A 179 -0.08 3.04 -6.86
C ILE A 179 0.73 4.15 -6.20
N PHE A 180 0.17 4.73 -5.15
CA PHE A 180 0.82 5.74 -4.33
C PHE A 180 1.16 5.12 -2.97
N ALA A 181 2.35 5.40 -2.45
CA ALA A 181 2.69 5.15 -1.05
C ALA A 181 3.14 6.43 -0.38
N SER A 182 2.72 6.61 0.86
CA SER A 182 3.02 7.77 1.68
C SER A 182 3.65 7.34 2.99
N SER A 183 4.82 7.89 3.31
CA SER A 183 5.53 7.57 4.55
C SER A 183 6.49 8.68 4.98
N GLU A 184 7.06 8.53 6.17
CA GLU A 184 8.01 9.44 6.79
C GLU A 184 9.41 9.43 6.17
N ASP A 185 9.74 8.42 5.35
CA ASP A 185 11.02 8.27 4.68
C ASP A 185 10.81 8.12 3.15
N PRO A 186 11.48 8.93 2.29
CA PRO A 186 11.38 8.78 0.85
C PRO A 186 11.78 7.38 0.34
N HIS A 187 12.76 6.72 0.97
CA HIS A 187 13.20 5.38 0.60
C HIS A 187 12.14 4.32 0.95
N LEU A 188 11.50 4.47 2.10
CA LEU A 188 10.37 3.61 2.51
C LEU A 188 9.22 3.74 1.51
N SER A 189 8.81 4.97 1.16
CA SER A 189 7.73 5.19 0.18
C SER A 189 8.07 4.55 -1.18
N ALA A 190 9.29 4.73 -1.68
CA ALA A 190 9.72 4.10 -2.93
C ALA A 190 9.73 2.56 -2.83
N PHE A 191 10.23 2.00 -1.73
CA PHE A 191 10.25 0.57 -1.50
C PHE A 191 8.84 -0.04 -1.42
N MET A 192 7.92 0.64 -0.73
CA MET A 192 6.52 0.24 -0.59
C MET A 192 5.83 0.13 -1.94
N VAL A 193 5.86 1.20 -2.75
CA VAL A 193 5.20 1.21 -4.06
C VAL A 193 5.74 0.10 -4.97
N ASN A 194 7.06 -0.03 -5.08
CA ASN A 194 7.70 -1.02 -5.95
C ASN A 194 7.32 -2.45 -5.55
N ASN A 195 7.31 -2.73 -4.25
CA ASN A 195 6.98 -4.06 -3.76
C ASN A 195 5.48 -4.34 -3.78
N ALA A 196 4.63 -3.33 -3.57
CA ALA A 196 3.17 -3.47 -3.61
C ALA A 196 2.70 -3.91 -5.00
N GLY A 197 3.18 -3.26 -6.06
CA GLY A 197 2.89 -3.67 -7.43
C GLY A 197 3.41 -5.07 -7.76
N LEU A 198 4.61 -5.42 -7.30
CA LEU A 198 5.14 -6.78 -7.48
C LEU A 198 4.29 -7.84 -6.75
N GLN A 199 3.84 -7.57 -5.52
CA GLN A 199 2.98 -8.52 -4.79
C GLN A 199 1.61 -8.65 -5.42
N LEU A 200 1.05 -7.55 -5.94
CA LEU A 200 -0.19 -7.57 -6.70
C LEU A 200 -0.07 -8.47 -7.93
N ILE A 201 0.99 -8.30 -8.73
CA ILE A 201 1.25 -9.15 -9.91
C ILE A 201 1.41 -10.61 -9.51
N ARG A 202 2.16 -10.91 -8.44
CA ARG A 202 2.34 -12.29 -7.94
C ARG A 202 1.00 -12.91 -7.53
N PHE A 203 0.15 -12.17 -6.82
CA PHE A 203 -1.17 -12.62 -6.40
C PHE A 203 -2.09 -12.92 -7.60
N PHE A 204 -2.12 -12.02 -8.59
CA PHE A 204 -2.87 -12.25 -9.82
C PHE A 204 -2.35 -13.48 -10.58
N ASN A 205 -1.03 -13.65 -10.69
CA ASN A 205 -0.46 -14.83 -11.35
C ASN A 205 -0.78 -16.14 -10.63
N GLU A 206 -0.88 -16.13 -9.30
CA GLU A 206 -1.31 -17.30 -8.52
C GLU A 206 -2.76 -17.68 -8.83
N ILE A 207 -3.68 -16.70 -8.83
CA ILE A 207 -5.12 -16.94 -9.06
C ILE A 207 -5.41 -17.33 -10.51
N TYR A 208 -4.80 -16.63 -11.47
CA TYR A 208 -5.11 -16.79 -12.89
C TYR A 208 -4.18 -17.77 -13.62
N GLY A 209 -2.91 -17.87 -13.20
CA GLY A 209 -1.95 -18.81 -13.81
C GLY A 209 -2.35 -20.27 -13.65
N PHE A 210 -2.96 -20.62 -12.51
CA PHE A 210 -3.52 -21.97 -12.28
C PHE A 210 -4.64 -22.32 -13.29
N ARG A 211 -5.44 -21.33 -13.70
CA ARG A 211 -6.56 -21.54 -14.63
C ARG A 211 -6.06 -21.81 -16.06
N THR A 212 -5.01 -21.12 -16.50
CA THR A 212 -4.45 -21.31 -17.85
C THR A 212 -3.76 -22.66 -18.00
N GLN A 213 -3.04 -23.13 -16.97
CA GLN A 213 -2.43 -24.47 -16.99
C GLN A 213 -3.49 -25.58 -16.99
N THR A 214 -4.56 -25.44 -16.19
CA THR A 214 -5.66 -26.41 -16.14
C THR A 214 -6.43 -26.47 -17.47
N ALA A 215 -6.64 -25.33 -18.11
CA ALA A 215 -7.28 -25.27 -19.43
C ALA A 215 -6.41 -25.92 -20.52
N SER A 216 -5.10 -25.66 -20.51
CA SER A 216 -4.16 -26.25 -21.47
C SER A 216 -4.07 -27.77 -21.29
N GLY A 217 -3.94 -28.25 -20.05
CA GLY A 217 -3.92 -29.70 -19.78
C GLY A 217 -5.22 -30.41 -20.15
N LYS A 218 -6.38 -29.76 -19.98
CA LYS A 218 -7.66 -30.30 -20.47
C LYS A 218 -7.71 -30.36 -21.99
N LEU A 219 -7.25 -29.32 -22.68
CA LEU A 219 -7.18 -29.31 -24.15
C LEU A 219 -6.24 -30.42 -24.66
N ASP A 220 -5.07 -30.58 -24.06
CA ASP A 220 -4.12 -31.66 -24.40
C ASP A 220 -4.76 -33.04 -24.18
N SER A 221 -5.52 -33.22 -23.09
CA SER A 221 -6.22 -34.48 -22.84
C SER A 221 -7.31 -34.80 -23.88
N LEU A 222 -7.96 -33.77 -24.43
CA LEU A 222 -8.97 -33.93 -25.49
C LEU A 222 -8.33 -34.21 -26.85
N VAL A 223 -7.13 -33.69 -27.11
CA VAL A 223 -6.36 -33.98 -28.33
C VAL A 223 -5.82 -35.40 -28.30
N THR A 224 -5.34 -35.86 -27.13
CA THR A 224 -4.80 -37.22 -26.95
C THR A 224 -5.89 -38.31 -26.93
N GLN A 225 -7.15 -37.95 -26.72
CA GLN A 225 -8.30 -38.88 -26.75
C GLN A 225 -8.84 -39.18 -28.17
N LYS A 226 -8.24 -38.61 -29.21
CA LYS A 226 -8.59 -38.83 -30.62
C LYS A 226 -7.62 -39.80 -31.27
#